data_AF-T1BVH1-F1
#
_entry.id   AF-T1BVH1-F1
#
_cell.length_a   1.000
_cell.length_b   1.000
_cell.length_c   1.000
_cell.angle_alpha   90.00
_cell.angle_beta   90.00
_cell.angle_gamma   90.00
#
_symmetry.space_group_name_H-M   'P 1'
#
loop_
_entity.id
_entity.type
_entity.pdbx_description
1 polymer ?
#
loop_
_entity_poly.entity_id
_entity_poly.type
_entity_poly.pdbx_seq_one_letter_code
_entity_poly.pdbx_strand_id
1 'polypeptide(L)'
;MLNKTADEKLMQVVDFSKKYPEADVNVDGYTDSTGPKAYNVKLSQRRADAVRAYLVRNGVAADRIHTKGYGMANPVASNKTAEGRAQNRHVEVRYTVREEKKVHVMQ
;
A
#
# COMPACT_ATOMS: atom_id res chain seq x y z
N MET A 1 -8.95 -8.46 12.79
CA MET A 1 -8.32 -7.31 13.45
C MET A 1 -6.88 -7.21 12.96
N LEU A 2 -6.37 -6.00 12.70
CA LEU A 2 -4.94 -5.78 12.42
C LEU A 2 -4.16 -6.05 13.71
N ASN A 3 -2.92 -6.56 13.62
CA ASN A 3 -2.09 -6.73 14.81
C ASN A 3 -1.58 -5.34 15.30
N LYS A 4 -1.24 -5.22 16.58
CA LYS A 4 -0.87 -3.94 17.22
C LYS A 4 0.28 -3.21 16.50
N THR A 5 1.28 -3.95 16.02
CA THR A 5 2.42 -3.36 15.29
C THR A 5 2.02 -2.81 13.91
N ALA A 6 1.07 -3.46 13.23
CA ALA A 6 0.53 -2.93 11.97
C ALA A 6 -0.31 -1.67 12.23
N ASP A 7 -1.06 -1.64 13.34
CA ASP A 7 -1.83 -0.47 13.76
C ASP A 7 -0.91 0.75 13.99
N GLU A 8 0.19 0.59 14.73
CA GLU A 8 1.18 1.65 14.98
C GLU A 8 1.79 2.20 13.69
N LYS A 9 2.18 1.33 12.75
CA LYS A 9 2.73 1.75 11.45
C LYS A 9 1.69 2.47 10.59
N LEU A 10 0.44 2.01 10.59
CA LEU A 10 -0.63 2.66 9.83
C LEU A 10 -1.03 4.01 10.45
N MET A 11 -0.90 4.18 11.76
CA MET A 11 -1.09 5.51 12.38
C MET A 11 -0.02 6.51 11.94
N GLN A 12 1.24 6.08 11.75
CA GLN A 12 2.25 6.95 11.16
C GLN A 12 1.86 7.40 9.74
N VAL A 13 1.16 6.53 8.98
CA VAL A 13 0.62 6.88 7.66
C VAL A 13 -0.48 7.92 7.75
N VAL A 14 -1.37 7.75 8.72
CA VAL A 14 -2.44 8.72 9.00
C VAL A 14 -1.85 10.09 9.34
N ASP A 15 -0.88 10.13 10.24
CA ASP A 15 -0.27 11.38 10.70
C ASP A 15 0.49 12.10 9.56
N PHE A 16 1.23 11.35 8.75
CA PHE A 16 1.87 11.90 7.55
C PHE A 16 0.82 12.48 6.58
N SER A 17 -0.26 11.75 6.32
CA SER A 17 -1.31 12.17 5.37
C SER A 17 -2.07 13.41 5.84
N LYS A 18 -2.17 13.62 7.15
CA LYS A 18 -2.72 14.84 7.77
C LYS A 18 -1.76 16.03 7.64
N LYS A 19 -0.45 15.77 7.79
CA LYS A 19 0.58 16.81 7.67
C LYS A 19 0.78 17.28 6.23
N TYR A 20 0.60 16.39 5.26
CA TYR A 20 0.79 16.67 3.82
C TYR A 20 -0.52 16.39 3.07
N PRO A 21 -1.52 17.29 3.11
CA PRO A 21 -2.83 17.09 2.50
C PRO A 21 -2.80 16.91 0.97
N GLU A 22 -1.72 17.32 0.31
CA GLU A 22 -1.46 17.21 -1.13
C GLU A 22 -0.83 15.88 -1.55
N ALA A 23 -0.37 15.06 -0.60
CA ALA A 23 0.29 13.79 -0.92
C ALA A 23 -0.74 12.70 -1.27
N ASP A 24 -0.49 11.97 -2.36
CA ASP A 24 -1.18 10.73 -2.66
C ASP A 24 -0.58 9.57 -1.85
N VAL A 25 -1.41 8.61 -1.46
CA VAL A 25 -1.04 7.39 -0.73
C VAL A 25 -1.27 6.18 -1.63
N ASN A 26 -0.21 5.48 -1.99
CA ASN A 26 -0.27 4.23 -2.75
C ASN A 26 -0.13 3.04 -1.79
N VAL A 27 -1.05 2.08 -1.89
CA VAL A 27 -1.12 0.88 -1.05
C VAL A 27 -1.06 -0.35 -1.93
N ASP A 28 0.07 -1.04 -1.91
CA ASP A 28 0.37 -2.14 -2.80
C ASP A 28 0.38 -3.46 -2.03
N GLY A 29 -0.51 -4.38 -2.40
CA GLY A 29 -0.64 -5.69 -1.75
C GLY A 29 0.13 -6.78 -2.48
N TYR A 30 0.74 -7.68 -1.72
CA TYR A 30 1.50 -8.82 -2.23
C TYR A 30 1.11 -10.14 -1.55
N THR A 31 1.39 -11.24 -2.25
CA THR A 31 1.24 -12.61 -1.75
C THR A 31 2.57 -13.36 -1.91
N ASP A 32 2.67 -14.52 -1.26
CA ASP A 32 3.67 -15.50 -1.66
C ASP A 32 3.27 -16.21 -2.97
N SER A 33 4.12 -17.14 -3.43
CA SER A 33 3.90 -17.90 -4.66
C SER A 33 2.88 -19.04 -4.56
N THR A 34 2.21 -19.21 -3.43
CA THR A 34 1.29 -20.34 -3.22
C THR A 34 -0.06 -20.04 -3.87
N GLY A 35 -0.58 -21.00 -4.64
CA GLY A 35 -1.90 -20.91 -5.26
C GLY A 35 -1.93 -20.18 -6.61
N PRO A 36 -3.12 -20.14 -7.26
CA PRO A 36 -3.24 -19.63 -8.62
C PRO A 36 -2.97 -18.13 -8.73
N LYS A 37 -2.30 -17.70 -9.81
CA LYS A 37 -2.00 -16.28 -10.07
C LYS A 37 -3.22 -15.37 -9.95
N ALA A 38 -4.32 -15.71 -10.63
CA ALA A 38 -5.54 -14.92 -10.61
C ALA A 38 -6.16 -14.79 -9.20
N TYR A 39 -6.05 -15.85 -8.39
CA TYR A 39 -6.47 -15.82 -7.00
C TYR A 39 -5.59 -14.88 -6.17
N ASN A 40 -4.27 -14.96 -6.35
CA ASN A 40 -3.31 -14.13 -5.63
C ASN A 40 -3.46 -12.63 -5.94
N VAL A 41 -3.76 -12.27 -7.19
CA VAL A 41 -4.10 -10.87 -7.55
C VAL A 41 -5.33 -10.39 -6.77
N LYS A 42 -6.40 -11.18 -6.70
CA LYS A 42 -7.61 -10.83 -5.93
C LYS A 42 -7.34 -10.77 -4.43
N LEU A 43 -6.54 -11.70 -3.90
CA LEU A 43 -6.20 -11.76 -2.48
C LEU A 43 -5.37 -10.55 -2.04
N SER A 44 -4.33 -10.23 -2.80
CA SER A 44 -3.50 -9.04 -2.55
C SER A 44 -4.30 -7.75 -2.66
N GLN A 45 -5.19 -7.62 -3.66
CA GLN A 45 -6.07 -6.45 -3.79
C GLN A 45 -6.94 -6.26 -2.54
N ARG A 46 -7.61 -7.32 -2.06
CA ARG A 46 -8.43 -7.25 -0.84
C ARG A 46 -7.62 -6.83 0.39
N ARG A 47 -6.34 -7.22 0.49
CA ARG A 47 -5.46 -6.78 1.58
C ARG A 47 -5.14 -5.30 1.49
N ALA A 48 -4.81 -4.80 0.29
CA ALA A 48 -4.60 -3.38 0.05
C ALA A 48 -5.87 -2.56 0.36
N ASP A 49 -7.04 -3.04 -0.05
CA ASP A 49 -8.32 -2.38 0.22
C ASP A 49 -8.66 -2.33 1.72
N ALA A 50 -8.29 -3.36 2.48
CA ALA A 50 -8.45 -3.36 3.94
C ALA A 50 -7.59 -2.28 4.62
N VAL A 51 -6.37 -2.07 4.12
CA VAL A 51 -5.50 -0.97 4.58
C VAL A 51 -6.10 0.38 4.19
N ARG A 52 -6.59 0.55 2.95
CA ARG A 52 -7.30 1.76 2.55
C ARG A 52 -8.50 2.06 3.45
N ALA A 53 -9.34 1.06 3.73
CA ALA A 53 -10.49 1.23 4.63
C ALA A 53 -10.07 1.66 6.05
N TYR A 54 -8.94 1.15 6.54
CA TYR A 54 -8.35 1.59 7.80
C TYR A 54 -7.94 3.07 7.75
N LEU A 55 -7.22 3.49 6.71
CA LEU A 55 -6.76 4.89 6.57
C LEU A 55 -7.92 5.87 6.44
N VAL A 56 -8.95 5.51 5.66
CA VAL A 56 -10.18 6.32 5.52
C VAL A 56 -10.89 6.49 6.86
N ARG A 57 -11.05 5.40 7.63
CA ARG A 57 -11.69 5.46 8.96
C ARG A 57 -10.92 6.40 9.92
N ASN A 58 -9.62 6.57 9.72
CA ASN A 58 -8.77 7.42 10.54
C ASN A 58 -8.56 8.84 9.97
N GLY A 59 -9.33 9.22 8.94
CA GLY A 59 -9.42 10.59 8.44
C GLY A 59 -8.57 10.92 7.21
N VAL A 60 -8.00 9.93 6.53
CA VAL A 60 -7.34 10.16 5.23
C VAL A 60 -8.40 10.16 4.13
N ALA A 61 -8.39 11.18 3.26
CA ALA A 61 -9.38 11.28 2.19
C ALA A 61 -9.27 10.12 1.19
N ALA A 62 -10.42 9.57 0.81
CA ALA A 62 -10.51 8.29 0.11
C ALA A 62 -10.07 8.35 -1.37
N ASP A 63 -10.10 9.55 -1.96
CA ASP A 63 -9.65 9.92 -3.30
C ASP A 63 -8.12 9.97 -3.41
N ARG A 64 -7.43 10.28 -2.31
CA ARG A 64 -5.97 10.30 -2.19
C ARG A 64 -5.34 8.92 -2.00
N ILE A 65 -6.14 7.89 -1.77
CA ILE A 65 -5.64 6.53 -1.50
C ILE A 65 -5.89 5.63 -2.71
N HIS A 66 -4.80 5.18 -3.33
CA HIS A 66 -4.81 4.25 -4.44
C HIS A 66 -4.37 2.87 -3.99
N THR A 67 -5.12 1.83 -4.35
CA THR A 67 -4.82 0.44 -3.96
C THR A 67 -4.52 -0.41 -5.19
N LYS A 68 -3.56 -1.33 -5.06
CA LYS A 68 -3.29 -2.30 -6.13
C LYS A 68 -2.81 -3.64 -5.59
N GLY A 69 -3.42 -4.73 -6.06
CA GLY A 69 -2.99 -6.10 -5.81
C GLY A 69 -2.02 -6.60 -6.88
N TYR A 70 -0.77 -6.86 -6.50
CA TYR A 70 0.26 -7.40 -7.41
C TYR A 70 0.33 -8.93 -7.43
N GLY A 71 -0.43 -9.59 -6.55
CA GLY A 71 -0.31 -11.02 -6.33
C GLY A 71 1.10 -11.40 -5.90
N MET A 72 1.68 -12.39 -6.57
CA MET A 72 3.02 -12.92 -6.25
C MET A 72 4.18 -12.18 -6.94
N ALA A 73 3.92 -11.05 -7.60
CA ALA A 73 4.98 -10.28 -8.25
C ALA A 73 5.89 -9.60 -7.21
N ASN A 74 7.12 -9.25 -7.62
CA ASN A 74 8.11 -8.54 -6.80
C ASN A 74 8.36 -9.18 -5.42
N PRO A 75 8.78 -10.46 -5.37
CA PRO A 75 9.11 -11.08 -4.09
C PRO A 75 10.29 -10.39 -3.42
N VAL A 76 10.17 -10.11 -2.13
CA VAL A 76 11.23 -9.52 -1.31
C VAL A 76 12.10 -10.59 -0.63
N ALA A 77 11.66 -11.85 -0.67
CA ALA A 77 12.34 -12.99 -0.06
C ALA A 77 12.10 -14.29 -0.83
N SER A 78 12.86 -15.34 -0.47
CA SER A 78 12.74 -16.66 -1.10
C SER A 78 11.38 -17.30 -0.84
N ASN A 79 10.65 -17.65 -1.90
CA ASN A 79 9.42 -18.44 -1.78
C ASN A 79 9.66 -19.92 -1.43
N LYS A 80 10.92 -20.36 -1.39
CA LYS A 80 11.29 -21.75 -1.07
C LYS A 80 11.13 -22.05 0.43
N THR A 81 11.33 -21.07 1.30
CA THR A 81 11.25 -21.24 2.76
C THR A 81 9.94 -20.71 3.32
N ALA A 82 9.51 -21.22 4.48
CA ALA A 82 8.28 -20.76 5.13
C ALA A 82 8.40 -19.29 5.57
N GLU A 83 9.59 -18.93 6.03
CA GLU A 83 9.97 -17.60 6.49
C GLU A 83 9.93 -16.60 5.34
N GLY A 84 10.51 -16.94 4.18
CA GLY A 84 10.50 -16.05 3.03
C GLY A 84 9.10 -15.90 2.40
N ARG A 85 8.27 -16.97 2.42
CA ARG A 85 6.84 -16.83 2.07
C ARG A 85 6.11 -15.89 3.03
N ALA A 86 6.41 -15.94 4.33
CA ALA A 86 5.81 -15.02 5.29
C ALA A 86 6.19 -13.56 5.01
N GLN A 87 7.44 -13.30 4.61
CA GLN A 87 7.90 -11.96 4.22
C GLN A 87 7.23 -11.48 2.92
N ASN A 88 7.01 -12.36 1.95
CA ASN A 88 6.32 -12.01 0.69
C ASN A 88 4.82 -11.69 0.89
N ARG A 89 4.18 -12.17 1.96
CA ARG A 89 2.80 -11.79 2.32
C ARG A 89 2.77 -10.45 3.06
N HIS A 90 2.97 -9.36 2.32
CA HIS A 90 3.05 -8.01 2.88
C HIS A 90 2.20 -6.99 2.10
N VAL A 91 2.08 -5.80 2.68
CA VAL A 91 1.51 -4.60 2.04
C VAL A 91 2.54 -3.49 2.16
N GLU A 92 2.82 -2.82 1.05
CA GLU A 92 3.67 -1.62 1.01
C GLU A 92 2.79 -0.38 0.96
N VAL A 93 3.22 0.67 1.67
CA VAL A 93 2.56 1.99 1.65
C VAL A 93 3.58 3.03 1.25
N ARG A 94 3.28 3.80 0.20
CA ARG A 94 4.17 4.82 -0.37
C ARG A 94 3.44 6.15 -0.51
N TYR A 95 4.13 7.25 -0.27
CA TYR A 95 3.60 8.60 -0.47
C TYR A 95 4.16 9.20 -1.75
N THR A 96 3.37 10.03 -2.42
CA THR A 96 3.83 10.81 -3.56
C THR A 96 3.30 12.22 -3.43
N VAL A 97 4.21 13.19 -3.30
CA VAL A 97 3.88 14.61 -3.35
C VAL A 97 4.03 15.04 -4.80
N ARG A 98 2.96 15.58 -5.40
CA ARG A 98 3.02 16.15 -6.75
C ARG A 98 3.56 17.57 -6.63
N GLU A 99 4.80 17.80 -7.06
CA GLU A 99 5.31 19.15 -7.25
C GLU A 99 4.83 19.68 -8.62
N GLU A 100 4.04 20.76 -8.62
CA GLU A 100 3.67 21.43 -9.87
C GLU A 100 4.79 22.38 -10.30
N LYS A 101 5.48 22.06 -11.40
CA LYS A 101 6.47 22.96 -12.03
C LYS A 101 5.81 23.73 -13.16
N LYS A 102 5.58 25.03 -12.97
CA LYS A 102 5.13 25.95 -14.02
C LYS A 102 6.35 26.62 -14.66
N VAL A 103 6.53 26.41 -15.97
CA VAL A 103 7.49 27.16 -16.78
C VAL A 103 6.72 28.21 -17.57
N HIS A 104 6.98 29.49 -17.33
CA HIS A 104 6.49 30.57 -18.18
C HIS A 104 7.45 30.72 -19.37
N VAL A 105 6.93 30.60 -20.59
CA VAL A 105 7.65 30.95 -21.81
C VAL A 105 7.05 32.27 -22.30
N MET A 106 7.83 33.35 -22.25
CA MET A 106 7.46 34.64 -22.82
C MET A 106 7.74 34.60 -24.34
N GLN A 107 6.84 35.19 -25.13
CA GLN A 107 7.01 35.38 -26.57
C GLN A 107 7.93 36.55 -26.88
#